data_AF-A0A7Y2EB32-F1
#
_entry.id   AF-A0A7Y2EB32-F1
#
_cell.length_a   1.000
_cell.length_b   1.000
_cell.length_c   1.000
_cell.angle_alpha   90.00
_cell.angle_beta   90.00
_cell.angle_gamma   90.00
#
_symmetry.space_group_name_H-M   'P 1'
#
loop_
_entity.id
_entity.type
_entity.pdbx_description
1 polymer ?
#
loop_
_entity_poly.entity_id
_entity_poly.type
_entity_poly.pdbx_seq_one_letter_code
_entity_poly.pdbx_strand_id
1 'polypeptide(L)'
;MTRAMMWLGSHKAVTLFLGLIYYILTVVLHDQVQGIFLAAKDQFGLKAYTIGLIAITLGGLLLVTLLILKKSSPGRRLGLVYWFVSMVLIAVAYIVILVLPSEYIHIAQYAVLALFVYPLCRRFTDTVVWVTILGALDEWYQYAILHADWGIYFDFNDVVLNLLGGGMGAAVI
;
A
#
# COMPACT_ATOMS: atom_id res chain seq x y z
N MET A 1 -11.38 -14.63 9.37
CA MET A 1 -9.92 -14.47 9.52
C MET A 1 -9.24 -15.72 8.98
N THR A 2 -8.26 -15.60 8.07
CA THR A 2 -7.59 -16.75 7.44
C THR A 2 -6.68 -17.49 8.44
N ARG A 3 -6.35 -18.76 8.17
CA ARG A 3 -5.40 -19.53 9.01
C ARG A 3 -4.06 -18.81 9.16
N ALA A 4 -3.56 -18.21 8.09
CA ALA A 4 -2.33 -17.42 8.10
C ALA A 4 -2.41 -16.21 9.06
N MET A 5 -3.50 -15.43 9.01
CA MET A 5 -3.68 -14.27 9.90
C MET A 5 -3.81 -14.67 11.37
N MET A 6 -4.46 -15.81 11.65
CA MET A 6 -4.53 -16.35 13.01
C MET A 6 -3.14 -16.78 13.51
N TRP A 7 -2.35 -17.43 12.66
CA TRP A 7 -0.99 -17.84 12.99
C TRP A 7 -0.04 -16.64 13.22
N LEU A 8 -0.12 -15.61 12.38
CA LEU A 8 0.64 -14.37 12.58
C LEU A 8 0.24 -13.69 13.89
N GLY A 9 -1.06 -13.69 14.23
CA GLY A 9 -1.57 -13.14 15.48
C GLY A 9 -1.08 -13.89 16.73
N SER A 10 -0.81 -15.19 16.63
CA SER A 10 -0.26 -15.99 17.73
C SER A 10 1.26 -15.91 17.84
N HIS A 11 1.97 -15.53 16.78
CA HIS A 11 3.43 -15.43 16.73
C HIS A 11 3.88 -13.97 16.55
N LYS A 12 3.49 -13.09 17.48
CA LYS A 12 3.70 -11.63 17.35
C LYS A 12 5.16 -11.23 17.10
N ALA A 13 6.13 -11.89 17.74
CA ALA A 13 7.55 -11.60 17.52
C ALA A 13 7.99 -11.89 16.07
N VAL A 14 7.52 -13.00 15.50
CA VAL A 14 7.79 -13.36 14.10
C VAL A 14 7.10 -12.38 13.16
N THR A 15 5.84 -12.04 13.44
CA THR A 15 5.07 -11.07 12.64
C THR A 15 5.74 -9.70 12.64
N LEU A 16 6.20 -9.23 13.81
CA LEU A 16 6.94 -7.99 13.94
C LEU A 16 8.25 -8.03 13.14
N PHE A 17 9.03 -9.11 13.27
CA PHE A 17 10.28 -9.28 12.54
C PHE A 17 10.07 -9.25 11.01
N LEU A 18 9.10 -10.02 10.51
CA LEU A 18 8.77 -10.04 9.08
C LEU A 18 8.25 -8.68 8.58
N GLY A 19 7.37 -8.03 9.35
CA GLY A 19 6.86 -6.71 9.02
C GLY A 19 7.95 -5.64 9.00
N LEU A 20 8.90 -5.70 9.94
CA LEU A 20 10.06 -4.79 9.96
C LEU A 20 10.99 -5.02 8.78
N ILE A 21 11.32 -6.26 8.45
CA ILE A 21 12.12 -6.57 7.25
C ILE A 21 11.43 -6.04 6.01
N TYR A 22 10.13 -6.32 5.85
CA TYR A 22 9.35 -5.83 4.73
C TYR A 22 9.41 -4.30 4.62
N TYR A 23 9.14 -3.61 5.73
CA TYR A 23 9.16 -2.14 5.77
C TYR A 23 10.54 -1.56 5.45
N ILE A 24 11.61 -2.09 6.05
CA ILE A 24 12.99 -1.63 5.80
C ILE A 24 13.34 -1.81 4.32
N LEU A 25 13.00 -2.96 3.72
CA LEU A 25 13.24 -3.19 2.29
C LEU A 25 12.44 -2.21 1.42
N THR A 26 11.19 -1.91 1.76
CA THR A 26 10.39 -0.91 1.05
C THR A 26 11.05 0.46 1.07
N VAL A 27 11.51 0.93 2.23
CA VAL A 27 12.12 2.26 2.40
C VAL A 27 13.50 2.34 1.73
N VAL A 28 14.37 1.37 1.98
CA VAL A 28 15.77 1.42 1.51
C VAL A 28 15.88 1.14 0.01
N LEU A 29 14.94 0.37 -0.56
CA LEU A 29 14.94 0.04 -1.99
C LEU A 29 14.06 0.98 -2.83
N HIS A 30 13.66 2.13 -2.29
CA HIS A 30 12.75 3.07 -2.96
C HIS A 30 13.25 3.42 -4.38
N ASP A 31 14.47 3.95 -4.51
CA ASP A 31 15.05 4.36 -5.80
C ASP A 31 15.20 3.19 -6.77
N GLN A 32 15.51 1.98 -6.29
CA GLN A 32 15.63 0.79 -7.12
C GLN A 32 14.27 0.38 -7.69
N VAL A 33 13.22 0.45 -6.88
CA VAL A 33 11.84 0.21 -7.33
C VAL A 33 11.42 1.28 -8.33
N GLN A 34 11.67 2.55 -8.06
CA GLN A 34 11.42 3.65 -8.99
C GLN A 34 12.18 3.45 -10.31
N GLY A 35 13.44 3.02 -10.25
CA GLY A 35 14.27 2.71 -11.41
C GLY A 35 13.70 1.61 -12.30
N ILE A 36 13.04 0.59 -11.72
CA ILE A 36 12.33 -0.45 -12.49
C ILE A 36 11.16 0.15 -13.27
N PHE A 37 10.39 1.04 -12.65
CA PHE A 37 9.27 1.71 -13.32
C PHE A 37 9.75 2.66 -14.42
N LEU A 38 10.83 3.40 -14.19
CA LEU A 38 11.44 4.27 -15.20
C LEU A 38 11.98 3.46 -16.38
N ALA A 39 12.69 2.35 -16.13
CA ALA A 39 13.16 1.45 -17.17
C ALA A 39 12.00 0.87 -18.01
N ALA A 40 10.91 0.45 -17.36
CA ALA A 40 9.71 -0.01 -18.07
C ALA A 40 9.07 1.11 -18.91
N LYS A 41 8.98 2.33 -18.36
CA LYS A 41 8.47 3.51 -19.09
C LYS A 41 9.33 3.81 -20.32
N ASP A 42 10.64 3.74 -20.18
CA ASP A 42 11.58 4.04 -21.27
C ASP A 42 11.61 2.94 -22.34
N GLN A 43 11.42 1.67 -21.95
CA GLN A 43 11.35 0.54 -22.87
C GLN A 43 10.04 0.49 -23.68
N PHE A 44 8.89 0.70 -23.05
CA PHE A 44 7.58 0.53 -23.68
C PHE A 44 6.96 1.84 -24.17
N GLY A 45 7.51 2.98 -23.75
CA GLY A 45 6.93 4.30 -23.96
C GLY A 45 5.76 4.58 -23.00
N LEU A 46 5.55 5.87 -22.70
CA LEU A 46 4.60 6.33 -21.68
C LEU A 46 3.19 5.75 -21.86
N LYS A 47 2.66 5.74 -23.08
CA LYS A 47 1.29 5.27 -23.35
C LYS A 47 1.11 3.78 -23.02
N ALA A 48 2.00 2.92 -23.49
CA ALA A 48 1.91 1.48 -23.24
C ALA A 48 2.17 1.15 -21.77
N TYR A 49 3.14 1.82 -21.16
CA TYR A 49 3.42 1.74 -19.72
C TYR A 49 2.19 2.09 -18.87
N THR A 50 1.55 3.24 -19.12
CA THR A 50 0.36 3.66 -18.36
C THR A 50 -0.81 2.70 -18.55
N ILE A 51 -1.06 2.23 -19.77
CA ILE A 51 -2.11 1.22 -20.02
C ILE A 51 -1.81 -0.08 -19.25
N GLY A 52 -0.55 -0.52 -19.25
CA GLY A 52 -0.12 -1.70 -18.50
C GLY A 52 -0.34 -1.56 -17.00
N LEU A 53 0.05 -0.42 -16.41
CA LEU A 53 -0.21 -0.13 -14.99
C LEU A 53 -1.69 -0.11 -14.64
N ILE A 54 -2.52 0.53 -15.46
CA ILE A 54 -3.98 0.54 -15.27
C ILE A 54 -4.53 -0.88 -15.33
N ALA A 55 -4.11 -1.69 -16.31
CA ALA A 55 -4.58 -3.07 -16.45
C ALA A 55 -4.19 -3.94 -15.25
N ILE A 56 -2.93 -3.83 -14.77
CA ILE A 56 -2.46 -4.54 -13.57
C ILE A 56 -3.27 -4.09 -12.34
N THR A 57 -3.49 -2.79 -12.18
CA THR A 57 -4.25 -2.22 -11.06
C THR A 57 -5.69 -2.73 -11.06
N LEU A 58 -6.40 -2.64 -12.19
CA LEU A 58 -7.78 -3.12 -12.33
C LEU A 58 -7.88 -4.64 -12.13
N GLY A 59 -6.91 -5.40 -12.66
CA GLY A 59 -6.82 -6.85 -12.44
C GLY A 59 -6.63 -7.21 -10.96
N GLY A 60 -5.75 -6.50 -10.26
CA GLY A 60 -5.54 -6.65 -8.82
C GLY A 60 -6.78 -6.31 -8.01
N LEU A 61 -7.44 -5.19 -8.32
CA LEU A 61 -8.70 -4.78 -7.69
C LEU A 61 -9.81 -5.82 -7.89
N LEU A 62 -9.95 -6.35 -9.12
CA LEU A 62 -10.92 -7.40 -9.41
C LEU A 62 -10.62 -8.66 -8.59
N LEU A 63 -9.37 -9.13 -8.58
CA LEU A 63 -8.96 -10.30 -7.81
C LEU A 63 -9.31 -10.14 -6.33
N VAL A 64 -8.93 -9.02 -5.72
CA VAL A 64 -9.19 -8.76 -4.30
C VAL A 64 -10.69 -8.66 -4.03
N THR A 65 -11.46 -8.02 -4.90
CA THR A 65 -12.92 -7.96 -4.80
C THR A 65 -13.53 -9.37 -4.76
N LEU A 66 -13.09 -10.26 -5.67
CA LEU A 66 -13.53 -11.65 -5.71
C LEU A 66 -13.16 -12.42 -4.43
N LEU A 67 -11.96 -12.17 -3.87
CA LEU A 67 -11.53 -12.77 -2.60
C LEU A 67 -12.40 -12.33 -1.42
N ILE A 68 -12.79 -11.05 -1.36
CA ILE A 68 -13.71 -10.54 -0.32
C ILE A 68 -15.10 -11.16 -0.48
N LEU A 69 -15.63 -11.22 -1.70
CA LEU A 69 -16.96 -11.78 -1.97
C LEU A 69 -17.06 -13.27 -1.59
N LYS A 70 -15.98 -14.03 -1.77
CA LYS A 70 -15.87 -15.44 -1.38
C LYS A 70 -15.90 -15.66 0.15
N LYS A 71 -15.58 -14.65 0.97
CA LYS A 71 -15.60 -14.81 2.44
C LYS A 71 -17.02 -14.94 2.96
N SER A 72 -17.37 -16.09 3.55
CA SER A 72 -18.55 -16.22 4.41
C SER A 72 -18.20 -15.74 5.82
N SER A 73 -18.34 -14.44 6.08
CA SER A 73 -18.10 -13.88 7.43
C SER A 73 -19.12 -12.80 7.79
N PRO A 74 -19.51 -12.67 9.07
CA PRO A 74 -20.44 -11.63 9.53
C PRO A 74 -19.96 -10.21 9.19
N GLY A 75 -18.63 -10.00 9.12
CA GLY A 75 -18.00 -8.72 8.78
C GLY A 75 -17.93 -8.40 7.28
N ARG A 76 -18.38 -9.30 6.38
CA ARG A 76 -18.24 -9.12 4.92
C ARG A 76 -18.84 -7.80 4.43
N ARG A 77 -20.03 -7.41 4.93
CA ARG A 77 -20.69 -6.17 4.49
C ARG A 77 -19.86 -4.94 4.82
N LEU A 78 -19.31 -4.87 6.03
CA LEU A 78 -18.46 -3.76 6.45
C LEU A 78 -17.12 -3.75 5.68
N GLY A 79 -16.53 -4.93 5.47
CA GLY A 79 -15.33 -5.08 4.63
C GLY A 79 -15.55 -4.60 3.19
N LEU A 80 -16.71 -4.92 2.58
CA LEU A 80 -17.09 -4.43 1.25
C LEU A 80 -17.30 -2.91 1.23
N VAL A 81 -17.88 -2.33 2.28
CA VAL A 81 -18.03 -0.87 2.39
C VAL A 81 -16.65 -0.21 2.46
N TYR A 82 -15.75 -0.68 3.33
CA TYR A 82 -14.39 -0.14 3.41
C TYR A 82 -13.61 -0.34 2.12
N TRP A 83 -13.75 -1.49 1.48
CA TRP A 83 -13.15 -1.77 0.18
C TRP A 83 -13.63 -0.78 -0.90
N PHE A 84 -14.95 -0.59 -1.02
CA PHE A 84 -15.52 0.34 -2.00
C PHE A 84 -15.15 1.79 -1.72
N VAL A 85 -15.20 2.22 -0.45
CA VAL A 85 -14.75 3.55 -0.03
C VAL A 85 -13.27 3.74 -0.37
N SER A 86 -12.41 2.74 -0.12
CA SER A 86 -10.99 2.81 -0.47
C SER A 86 -10.79 2.95 -1.98
N MET A 87 -11.53 2.20 -2.80
CA MET A 87 -11.49 2.33 -4.26
C MET A 87 -11.88 3.73 -4.74
N VAL A 88 -12.95 4.29 -4.17
CA VAL A 88 -13.38 5.67 -4.51
C VAL A 88 -12.31 6.68 -4.12
N LEU A 89 -11.75 6.56 -2.92
CA LEU A 89 -10.69 7.47 -2.46
C LEU A 89 -9.41 7.35 -3.30
N ILE A 90 -9.03 6.14 -3.72
CA ILE A 90 -7.91 5.92 -4.65
C ILE A 90 -8.20 6.57 -6.01
N ALA A 91 -9.42 6.44 -6.54
CA ALA A 91 -9.80 7.08 -7.79
C ALA A 91 -9.79 8.61 -7.68
N VAL A 92 -10.19 9.16 -6.53
CA VAL A 92 -10.06 10.61 -6.25
C VAL A 92 -8.59 11.01 -6.15
N ALA A 93 -7.77 10.24 -5.44
CA ALA A 93 -6.33 10.49 -5.32
C ALA A 93 -5.64 10.51 -6.69
N TYR A 94 -6.02 9.61 -7.60
CA TYR A 94 -5.56 9.60 -8.99
C TYR A 94 -5.73 10.94 -9.70
N ILE A 95 -6.87 11.58 -9.48
CA ILE A 95 -7.25 12.79 -10.21
C ILE A 95 -6.66 14.03 -9.54
N VAL A 96 -6.53 14.01 -8.22
CA VAL A 96 -6.26 15.22 -7.43
C VAL A 96 -4.80 15.36 -7.01
N ILE A 97 -4.16 14.28 -6.57
CA ILE A 97 -2.84 14.37 -5.87
C ILE A 97 -1.72 13.57 -6.53
N LEU A 98 -2.04 12.61 -7.41
CA LEU A 98 -1.02 11.78 -8.03
C LEU A 98 -0.23 12.56 -9.09
N VAL A 99 1.10 12.56 -8.98
CA VAL A 99 1.98 13.27 -9.91
C VAL A 99 2.52 12.29 -10.96
N LEU A 100 3.00 11.13 -10.53
CA LEU A 100 3.53 10.09 -11.42
C LEU A 100 2.74 8.78 -11.32
N PRO A 101 2.43 8.11 -12.45
CA PRO A 101 1.76 6.80 -12.41
C PRO A 101 2.51 5.73 -11.61
N SER A 102 3.83 5.86 -11.45
CA SER A 102 4.65 4.94 -10.64
C SER A 102 4.35 5.04 -9.14
N GLU A 103 3.89 6.18 -8.65
CA GLU A 103 3.58 6.41 -7.23
C GLU A 103 2.42 5.52 -6.73
N TYR A 104 1.64 4.91 -7.63
CA TYR A 104 0.66 3.88 -7.27
C TYR A 104 1.23 2.70 -6.50
N ILE A 105 2.53 2.45 -6.62
CA ILE A 105 3.18 1.37 -5.90
C ILE A 105 3.06 1.52 -4.38
N HIS A 106 2.97 2.76 -3.87
CA HIS A 106 2.76 3.06 -2.46
C HIS A 106 1.49 2.39 -1.93
N ILE A 107 0.37 2.49 -2.64
CA ILE A 107 -0.89 1.86 -2.23
C ILE A 107 -0.69 0.34 -2.08
N ALA A 108 -0.01 -0.30 -3.03
CA ALA A 108 0.20 -1.74 -2.99
C ALA A 108 1.17 -2.15 -1.87
N GLN A 109 2.27 -1.42 -1.69
CA GLN A 109 3.28 -1.70 -0.65
C GLN A 109 2.66 -1.57 0.76
N TYR A 110 1.93 -0.50 1.00
CA TYR A 110 1.34 -0.24 2.31
C TYR A 110 0.08 -1.10 2.58
N ALA A 111 -0.61 -1.56 1.53
CA ALA A 111 -1.62 -2.61 1.67
C ALA A 111 -1.02 -3.94 2.13
N VAL A 112 0.16 -4.31 1.64
CA VAL A 112 0.88 -5.51 2.12
C VAL A 112 1.39 -5.31 3.55
N LEU A 113 1.93 -4.13 3.88
CA LEU A 113 2.36 -3.80 5.24
C LEU A 113 1.22 -3.97 6.26
N ALA A 114 -0.01 -3.56 5.90
CA ALA A 114 -1.18 -3.74 6.75
C ALA A 114 -1.46 -5.20 7.14
N LEU A 115 -1.08 -6.17 6.30
CA LEU A 115 -1.22 -7.61 6.61
C LEU A 115 -0.31 -8.06 7.75
N PHE A 116 0.82 -7.37 7.98
CA PHE A 116 1.72 -7.62 9.11
C PHE A 116 1.35 -6.81 10.35
N VAL A 117 0.89 -5.57 10.15
CA VAL A 117 0.50 -4.69 11.27
C VAL A 117 -0.80 -5.16 11.93
N TYR A 118 -1.80 -5.59 11.14
CA TYR A 118 -3.10 -5.96 11.70
C TYR A 118 -3.04 -7.10 12.73
N PRO A 119 -2.31 -8.21 12.54
CA PRO A 119 -2.23 -9.26 13.56
C PRO A 119 -1.61 -8.78 14.89
N LEU A 120 -0.82 -7.71 14.88
CA LEU A 120 -0.22 -7.12 16.09
C LEU A 120 -1.24 -6.31 16.89
N CYS A 121 -2.06 -5.49 16.21
CA CYS A 121 -3.04 -4.59 16.83
C CYS A 121 -4.44 -5.21 17.00
N ARG A 122 -4.82 -6.11 16.08
CA ARG A 122 -6.15 -6.74 15.95
C ARG A 122 -7.31 -5.76 15.85
N ARG A 123 -7.03 -4.54 15.37
CA ARG A 123 -7.98 -3.44 15.21
C ARG A 123 -7.73 -2.73 13.89
N PHE A 124 -8.80 -2.51 13.14
CA PHE A 124 -8.73 -1.86 11.83
C PHE A 124 -8.14 -0.46 11.93
N THR A 125 -8.68 0.38 12.83
CA THR A 125 -8.23 1.76 13.05
C THR A 125 -6.75 1.84 13.38
N ASP A 126 -6.31 1.04 14.35
CA ASP A 126 -4.93 1.05 14.84
C ASP A 126 -3.97 0.59 13.73
N THR A 127 -4.40 -0.38 12.90
CA THR A 127 -3.64 -0.82 11.72
C THR A 127 -3.44 0.33 10.75
N VAL A 128 -4.50 1.02 10.38
CA VAL A 128 -4.44 2.15 9.43
C VAL A 128 -3.57 3.28 10.00
N VAL A 129 -3.72 3.61 11.28
CA VAL A 129 -2.89 4.64 11.95
C VAL A 129 -1.41 4.25 11.91
N TRP A 130 -1.05 3.03 12.31
CA TRP A 130 0.35 2.61 12.32
C TRP A 130 0.95 2.54 10.92
N VAL A 131 0.20 2.03 9.93
CA VAL A 131 0.65 2.00 8.54
C VAL A 131 0.86 3.42 8.00
N THR A 132 0.01 4.38 8.37
CA THR A 132 0.16 5.79 7.99
C THR A 132 1.40 6.43 8.62
N ILE A 133 1.65 6.17 9.91
CA ILE A 133 2.85 6.65 10.60
C ILE A 133 4.11 6.09 9.94
N LEU A 134 4.12 4.79 9.63
CA LEU A 134 5.23 4.16 8.91
C LEU A 134 5.39 4.77 7.50
N GLY A 135 4.28 5.04 6.81
CA GLY A 135 4.32 5.73 5.52
C GLY A 135 4.88 7.14 5.58
N ALA A 136 4.58 7.89 6.65
CA ALA A 136 5.17 9.21 6.86
C ALA A 136 6.66 9.15 7.20
N LEU A 137 7.11 8.08 7.87
CA LEU A 137 8.52 7.87 8.19
C LEU A 137 9.33 7.45 6.95
N ASP A 138 8.74 6.71 6.03
CA ASP A 138 9.31 6.43 4.71
C ASP A 138 9.51 7.72 3.91
N GLU A 139 8.45 8.52 3.77
CA GLU A 139 8.56 9.82 3.09
C GLU A 139 9.58 10.74 3.76
N TRP A 140 9.63 10.72 5.10
CA TRP A 140 10.64 11.48 5.84
C TRP A 140 12.05 11.00 5.53
N TYR A 141 12.27 9.68 5.43
CA TYR A 141 13.56 9.12 5.06
C TYR A 141 13.97 9.55 3.65
N GLN A 142 13.02 9.54 2.70
CA GLN A 142 13.27 10.01 1.34
C GLN A 142 13.64 11.50 1.33
N TYR A 143 12.79 12.34 1.91
CA TYR A 143 13.00 13.78 1.99
C TYR A 143 14.30 14.18 2.71
N ALA A 144 14.57 13.60 3.88
CA ALA A 144 15.66 14.04 4.75
C ALA A 144 17.00 13.33 4.51
N ILE A 145 16.99 12.14 3.90
CA ILE A 145 18.19 11.30 3.75
C ILE A 145 18.44 10.96 2.29
N LEU A 146 17.49 10.32 1.60
CA LEU A 146 17.73 9.80 0.25
C LEU A 146 17.87 10.92 -0.79
N HIS A 147 17.03 11.94 -0.69
CA HIS A 147 16.90 13.05 -1.64
C HIS A 147 17.19 14.41 -1.00
N ALA A 148 17.94 14.43 0.11
CA ALA A 148 18.24 15.64 0.87
C ALA A 148 18.83 16.78 0.03
N ASP A 149 19.62 16.44 -1.00
CA ASP A 149 20.29 17.39 -1.89
C ASP A 149 19.46 17.76 -3.13
N TRP A 150 18.25 17.21 -3.31
CA TRP A 150 17.44 17.43 -4.51
C TRP A 150 16.63 18.73 -4.46
N GLY A 151 16.55 19.37 -3.29
CA GLY A 151 15.78 20.60 -3.10
C GLY A 151 14.27 20.41 -3.28
N ILE A 152 13.78 19.19 -3.08
CA ILE A 152 12.36 18.83 -3.15
C ILE A 152 11.66 19.08 -1.80
N TYR A 153 10.34 19.15 -1.81
CA TYR A 153 9.53 19.24 -0.59
C TYR A 153 9.21 17.83 -0.07
N PHE A 154 8.83 17.74 1.21
CA PHE A 154 8.27 16.51 1.79
C PHE A 154 6.92 16.21 1.13
N ASP A 155 6.81 15.10 0.42
CA ASP A 155 5.62 14.78 -0.37
C ASP A 155 4.49 14.22 0.50
N PHE A 156 3.61 15.12 0.92
CA PHE A 156 2.43 14.72 1.68
C PHE A 156 1.46 13.85 0.86
N ASN A 157 1.51 13.89 -0.47
CA ASN A 157 0.67 13.05 -1.30
C ASN A 157 1.03 11.58 -1.10
N ASP A 158 2.32 11.25 -1.01
CA ASP A 158 2.78 9.88 -0.76
C ASP A 158 2.32 9.36 0.60
N VAL A 159 2.30 10.22 1.63
CA VAL A 159 1.71 9.86 2.94
C VAL A 159 0.22 9.51 2.81
N VAL A 160 -0.52 10.25 1.98
CA VAL A 160 -1.94 9.96 1.70
C VAL A 160 -2.08 8.65 0.90
N LEU A 161 -1.22 8.39 -0.08
CA LEU A 161 -1.21 7.12 -0.82
C LEU A 161 -0.90 5.92 0.11
N ASN A 162 0.03 6.08 1.05
CA ASN A 162 0.37 5.10 2.07
C ASN A 162 -0.82 4.83 3.01
N LEU A 163 -1.54 5.87 3.44
CA LEU A 163 -2.79 5.76 4.20
C LEU A 163 -3.85 4.96 3.43
N LEU A 164 -4.05 5.27 2.14
CA LEU A 164 -5.00 4.55 1.30
C LEU A 164 -4.62 3.08 1.12
N GLY A 165 -3.32 2.79 0.95
CA GLY A 165 -2.78 1.44 0.98
C GLY A 165 -3.12 0.72 2.29
N GLY A 166 -2.86 1.34 3.43
CA GLY A 166 -3.18 0.78 4.74
C GLY A 166 -4.67 0.47 4.94
N GLY A 167 -5.55 1.39 4.52
CA GLY A 167 -7.00 1.19 4.54
C GLY A 167 -7.43 0.02 3.65
N MET A 168 -6.89 -0.03 2.43
CA MET A 168 -7.16 -1.08 1.45
C MET A 168 -6.72 -2.45 1.97
N GLY A 169 -5.48 -2.56 2.47
CA GLY A 169 -4.95 -3.80 3.04
C GLY A 169 -5.76 -4.28 4.23
N ALA A 170 -6.11 -3.38 5.15
CA ALA A 170 -6.93 -3.70 6.32
C ALA A 170 -8.35 -4.16 5.95
N ALA A 171 -8.95 -3.64 4.88
CA ALA A 171 -10.29 -4.03 4.40
C ALA A 171 -10.33 -5.49 3.89
N VAL A 172 -9.18 -6.04 3.51
CA VAL A 172 -9.03 -7.39 2.94
C VAL A 172 -8.86 -8.46 4.02
N ILE A 173 -8.68 -8.10 5.30
CA ILE A 173 -8.41 -9.05 6.40
C ILE A 173 -9.68 -9.68 6.97
#